data_AF-A0A1Z1UXE5-F1
#
_entry.id   AF-A0A1Z1UXE5-F1
#
_cell.length_a   1.000
_cell.length_b   1.000
_cell.length_c   1.000
_cell.angle_alpha   90.00
_cell.angle_beta   90.00
_cell.angle_gamma   90.00
#
_symmetry.space_group_name_H-M   'P 1'
#
loop_
_entity.id
_entity.type
_entity.pdbx_description
1 polymer ?
#
loop_
_entity_poly.entity_id
_entity_poly.type
_entity_poly.pdbx_seq_one_letter_code
_entity_poly.pdbx_strand_id
1 'polypeptide(L)'
;MSLYIVSDHGQDQWLAYVDTENRGVYAYVANLGRFVFHRPLGEDFYMDRELDWTPVNAEVARKTITDDVLGKLDGRRHSDFLTRLKAEPDQRSVEDVFGAQPVTDLNPTPQQQAEAKLKALASTRPGEWLTWKLYDRGRRQLASVAARDLRTGKIAAVRKSGLHIDSRVTPTADGRLAVEIARTA
;
A
#
# COMPACT_ATOMS: atom_id res chain seq x y z
N MET A 1 5.84 1.37 14.93
CA MET A 1 4.71 2.04 14.26
C MET A 1 5.17 3.37 13.66
N SER A 2 4.51 3.86 12.60
CA SER A 2 4.77 5.20 12.04
C SER A 2 3.48 5.85 11.55
N LEU A 3 3.45 7.19 11.56
CA LEU A 3 2.32 7.99 11.10
C LEU A 3 2.71 8.72 9.82
N TYR A 4 1.76 8.83 8.90
CA TYR A 4 1.95 9.49 7.61
C TYR A 4 0.76 10.36 7.26
N ILE A 5 1.03 11.52 6.68
CA ILE A 5 0.08 12.15 5.78
C ILE A 5 0.26 11.50 4.41
N VAL A 6 -0.84 11.00 3.86
CA VAL A 6 -0.89 10.39 2.53
C VAL A 6 -1.58 11.35 1.59
N SER A 7 -0.86 11.73 0.55
CA SER A 7 -1.33 12.69 -0.44
C SER A 7 -1.39 12.04 -1.82
N ASP A 8 -2.39 12.44 -2.60
CA ASP A 8 -2.53 12.07 -4.00
C ASP A 8 -2.52 13.35 -4.84
N HIS A 9 -1.62 13.44 -5.81
CA HIS A 9 -1.41 14.63 -6.64
C HIS A 9 -1.29 15.94 -5.82
N GLY A 10 -0.63 15.88 -4.66
CA GLY A 10 -0.43 17.03 -3.77
C GLY A 10 -1.63 17.42 -2.91
N GLN A 11 -2.70 16.63 -2.90
CA GLN A 11 -3.82 16.80 -1.97
C GLN A 11 -3.75 15.76 -0.85
N ASP A 12 -3.72 16.23 0.39
CA ASP A 12 -3.75 15.37 1.57
C ASP A 12 -5.11 14.67 1.66
N GLN A 13 -5.10 13.35 1.56
CA GLN A 13 -6.33 12.55 1.58
C GLN A 13 -6.49 11.75 2.87
N TRP A 14 -5.38 11.31 3.47
CA TRP A 14 -5.44 10.43 4.65
C TRP A 14 -4.37 10.76 5.66
N LEU A 15 -4.70 10.56 6.94
CA LEU A 15 -3.73 10.33 8.00
C LEU A 15 -3.66 8.82 8.19
N ALA A 16 -2.53 8.23 7.85
CA ALA A 16 -2.30 6.81 7.92
C ALA A 16 -1.45 6.43 9.14
N TYR A 17 -1.80 5.30 9.74
CA TYR A 17 -1.06 4.63 10.80
C TYR A 17 -0.56 3.28 10.26
N VAL A 18 0.76 3.08 10.30
CA VAL A 18 1.40 1.83 9.88
C VAL A 18 1.82 1.06 11.13
N ASP A 19 1.15 -0.07 11.37
CA ASP A 19 1.49 -1.04 12.39
C ASP A 19 2.63 -1.93 11.89
N THR A 20 3.79 -1.83 12.54
CA THR A 20 4.99 -2.62 12.22
C THR A 20 4.95 -4.04 12.75
N GLU A 21 4.20 -4.27 13.82
CA GLU A 21 4.11 -5.58 14.47
C GLU A 21 3.15 -6.49 13.70
N ASN A 22 2.00 -5.94 13.29
CA ASN A 22 0.97 -6.69 12.56
C ASN A 22 0.95 -6.42 11.04
N ARG A 23 1.93 -5.68 10.50
CA ARG A 23 2.04 -5.23 9.08
C ARG A 23 0.70 -4.72 8.51
N GLY A 24 -0.05 -3.96 9.31
CA GLY A 24 -1.32 -3.35 8.93
C GLY A 24 -1.16 -1.87 8.60
N VAL A 25 -1.96 -1.37 7.66
CA VAL A 25 -2.09 0.07 7.41
C VAL A 25 -3.51 0.48 7.70
N TYR A 26 -3.68 1.51 8.50
CA TYR A 26 -4.96 2.03 8.96
C TYR A 26 -5.10 3.48 8.53
N ALA A 27 -6.29 3.87 8.09
CA ALA A 27 -6.61 5.26 7.77
C ALA A 27 -7.44 5.87 8.90
N TYR A 28 -7.13 7.10 9.31
CA TYR A 28 -8.03 7.87 10.14
C TYR A 28 -9.28 8.25 9.36
N VAL A 29 -10.45 7.87 9.85
CA VAL A 29 -11.74 8.18 9.24
C VAL A 29 -12.47 9.20 10.12
N ALA A 30 -12.48 10.47 9.71
CA ALA A 30 -13.09 11.56 10.48
C ALA A 30 -14.58 11.32 10.79
N ASN A 31 -15.32 10.66 9.90
CA ASN A 31 -16.72 10.28 10.14
C ASN A 31 -16.89 9.32 11.34
N LEU A 32 -15.87 8.54 11.66
CA LEU A 32 -15.89 7.53 12.72
C LEU A 32 -15.04 7.92 13.94
N GLY A 33 -14.18 8.93 13.80
CA GLY A 33 -13.30 9.42 14.87
C GLY A 33 -12.18 8.44 15.26
N ARG A 34 -11.79 7.52 14.36
CA ARG A 34 -10.85 6.43 14.66
C ARG A 34 -10.11 5.94 13.43
N PHE A 35 -9.05 5.18 13.67
CA PHE A 35 -8.28 4.50 12.63
C PHE A 35 -8.96 3.18 12.26
N VAL A 36 -9.10 2.92 10.96
CA VAL A 36 -9.73 1.70 10.43
C VAL A 36 -8.76 1.04 9.46
N PHE A 37 -8.65 -0.29 9.52
CA PHE A 37 -7.80 -1.04 8.60
C PHE A 37 -8.16 -0.71 7.15
N HIS A 38 -7.17 -0.33 6.37
CA HIS A 38 -7.38 0.27 5.06
C HIS A 38 -6.56 -0.46 3.99
N ARG A 39 -7.13 -1.57 3.48
CA ARG A 39 -6.47 -2.45 2.51
C ARG A 39 -5.85 -1.70 1.31
N PRO A 40 -6.54 -0.77 0.62
CA PRO A 40 -5.93 -0.05 -0.51
C PRO A 40 -4.68 0.76 -0.14
N LEU A 41 -4.63 1.32 1.08
CA LEU A 41 -3.46 2.06 1.54
C LEU A 41 -2.32 1.11 1.92
N GLY A 42 -2.64 -0.08 2.43
CA GLY A 42 -1.64 -1.13 2.65
C GLY A 42 -1.05 -1.66 1.34
N GLU A 43 -1.88 -1.83 0.31
CA GLU A 43 -1.44 -2.19 -1.04
C GLU A 43 -0.50 -1.12 -1.61
N ASP A 44 -0.88 0.16 -1.55
CA ASP A 44 0.01 1.23 -1.99
C ASP A 44 1.31 1.28 -1.17
N PHE A 45 1.23 1.30 0.16
CA PHE A 45 2.41 1.43 1.02
C PHE A 45 3.42 0.30 0.82
N TYR A 46 2.96 -0.95 0.73
CA TYR A 46 3.84 -2.11 0.63
C TYR A 46 4.10 -2.57 -0.80
N MET A 47 3.29 -2.19 -1.79
CA MET A 47 3.44 -2.69 -3.17
C MET A 47 3.73 -1.60 -4.18
N ASP A 48 2.89 -0.60 -4.29
CA ASP A 48 2.87 0.27 -5.47
C ASP A 48 3.66 1.56 -5.24
N ARG A 49 3.59 2.13 -4.03
CA ARG A 49 4.25 3.38 -3.61
C ARG A 49 3.99 4.50 -4.63
N GLU A 50 2.76 4.60 -5.11
CA GLU A 50 2.33 5.64 -6.04
C GLU A 50 1.87 6.90 -5.30
N LEU A 51 1.34 6.77 -4.07
CA LEU A 51 0.99 7.91 -3.24
C LEU A 51 2.22 8.54 -2.58
N ASP A 52 2.08 9.81 -2.20
CA ASP A 52 3.08 10.52 -1.42
C ASP A 52 2.86 10.25 0.07
N TRP A 53 3.82 9.60 0.72
CA TRP A 53 3.77 9.27 2.15
C TRP A 53 4.73 10.15 2.93
N THR A 54 4.20 11.21 3.53
CA THR A 54 5.00 12.15 4.32
C THR A 54 4.96 11.74 5.79
N PRO A 55 6.09 11.32 6.39
CA PRO A 55 6.12 10.92 7.79
C PRO A 55 5.81 12.11 8.70
N VAL A 56 4.95 11.89 9.69
CA VAL A 56 4.58 12.89 10.69
C VAL A 56 4.71 12.34 12.11
N ASN A 57 4.89 13.23 13.08
CA ASN A 57 4.87 12.86 14.49
C ASN A 57 3.43 12.91 15.05
N ALA A 58 3.25 12.44 16.28
CA ALA A 58 1.94 12.41 16.94
C ALA A 58 1.35 13.82 17.16
N GLU A 59 2.18 14.84 17.34
CA GLU A 59 1.72 16.23 17.52
C GLU A 59 1.08 16.77 16.24
N VAL A 60 1.77 16.64 15.11
CA VAL A 60 1.26 17.04 13.79
C VAL A 60 0.00 16.24 13.46
N ALA A 61 0.01 14.92 13.66
CA ALA A 61 -1.15 14.07 13.41
C ALA A 61 -2.37 14.45 14.27
N ARG A 62 -2.17 14.76 15.57
CA ARG A 62 -3.23 15.28 16.45
C ARG A 62 -3.80 16.59 15.92
N LYS A 63 -2.92 17.48 15.47
CA LYS A 63 -3.34 18.77 14.90
C LYS A 63 -4.14 18.57 13.62
N THR A 64 -3.72 17.69 12.71
CA THR A 64 -4.48 17.34 11.49
C THR A 64 -5.90 16.87 11.81
N ILE A 65 -6.06 16.04 12.85
CA ILE A 65 -7.38 15.57 13.32
C ILE A 65 -8.19 16.72 13.92
N THR A 66 -7.57 17.52 14.80
CA THR A 66 -8.26 18.59 15.55
C THR A 66 -8.70 19.73 14.65
N ASP A 67 -7.87 20.09 13.67
CA ASP A 67 -8.10 21.17 12.71
C ASP A 67 -9.01 20.71 11.53
N ASP A 68 -9.49 19.45 11.55
CA ASP A 68 -10.35 18.83 10.51
C ASP A 68 -9.77 18.94 9.08
N VAL A 69 -8.43 18.89 8.95
CA VAL A 69 -7.72 19.12 7.67
C VAL A 69 -8.13 18.13 6.58
N LEU A 70 -8.35 16.86 6.96
CA LEU A 70 -8.73 15.80 6.03
C LEU A 70 -10.23 15.83 5.68
N GLY A 71 -11.03 16.52 6.50
CA GLY A 71 -12.48 16.56 6.39
C GLY A 71 -13.17 15.19 6.52
N LYS A 72 -14.49 15.20 6.35
CA LYS A 72 -15.33 13.99 6.36
C LYS A 72 -15.63 13.53 4.94
N LEU A 73 -15.67 12.21 4.76
CA LEU A 73 -16.18 11.60 3.55
C LEU A 73 -17.66 11.97 3.39
N ASP A 74 -18.02 12.46 2.20
CA ASP A 74 -19.41 12.73 1.85
C ASP A 74 -20.23 11.43 1.88
N GLY A 75 -21.12 11.32 2.87
CA GLY A 75 -21.95 10.14 3.10
C GLY A 75 -22.98 9.84 2.00
N ARG A 76 -23.28 10.80 1.12
CA ARG A 76 -24.14 10.57 -0.04
C ARG A 76 -23.37 10.00 -1.22
N ARG A 77 -22.15 10.48 -1.45
CA ARG A 77 -21.29 10.02 -2.55
C ARG A 77 -20.55 8.73 -2.23
N HIS A 78 -20.21 8.52 -0.96
CA HIS A 78 -19.36 7.41 -0.51
C HIS A 78 -20.08 6.51 0.53
N SER A 79 -21.41 6.40 0.46
CA SER A 79 -22.22 5.62 1.41
C SER A 79 -21.72 4.18 1.58
N ASP A 80 -21.43 3.52 0.46
CA ASP A 80 -21.03 2.10 0.44
C ASP A 80 -19.63 1.92 1.01
N PHE A 81 -18.75 2.89 0.78
CA PHE A 81 -17.41 2.87 1.32
C PHE A 81 -17.41 3.13 2.83
N LEU A 82 -18.17 4.13 3.29
CA LEU A 82 -18.37 4.38 4.72
C LEU A 82 -19.04 3.21 5.44
N THR A 83 -19.99 2.54 4.80
CA THR A 83 -20.63 1.35 5.35
C THR A 83 -19.61 0.23 5.55
N ARG A 84 -18.72 0.00 4.56
CA ARG A 84 -17.62 -0.96 4.67
C ARG A 84 -16.65 -0.59 5.80
N LEU A 85 -16.21 0.66 5.88
CA LEU A 85 -15.31 1.14 6.94
C LEU A 85 -15.94 0.99 8.33
N LYS A 86 -17.25 1.22 8.46
CA LYS A 86 -17.96 1.03 9.72
C LYS A 86 -18.05 -0.44 10.14
N ALA A 87 -18.13 -1.36 9.17
CA ALA A 87 -18.23 -2.79 9.40
C ALA A 87 -16.87 -3.50 9.57
N GLU A 88 -15.77 -2.85 9.25
CA GLU A 88 -14.41 -3.41 9.39
C GLU A 88 -14.11 -3.71 10.87
N PRO A 89 -13.86 -4.96 11.29
CA PRO A 89 -13.60 -5.28 12.68
C PRO A 89 -12.27 -4.74 13.21
N ASP A 90 -11.27 -4.54 12.35
CA ASP A 90 -9.95 -4.07 12.77
C ASP A 90 -9.89 -2.54 12.79
N GLN A 91 -10.15 -1.98 13.98
CA GLN A 91 -10.17 -0.55 14.25
C GLN A 91 -9.31 -0.22 15.47
N ARG A 92 -8.71 0.97 15.48
CA ARG A 92 -7.87 1.48 16.58
C ARG A 92 -8.33 2.86 17.01
N SER A 93 -8.36 3.11 18.32
CA SER A 93 -8.65 4.45 18.82
C SER A 93 -7.48 5.40 18.52
N VAL A 94 -7.75 6.70 18.59
CA VAL A 94 -6.70 7.73 18.42
C VAL A 94 -5.70 7.65 19.56
N GLU A 95 -6.17 7.34 20.75
CA GLU A 95 -5.38 7.18 21.97
C GLU A 95 -4.44 5.98 21.87
N ASP A 96 -4.92 4.83 21.36
CA ASP A 96 -4.09 3.65 21.15
C ASP A 96 -2.97 3.94 20.15
N VAL A 97 -3.31 4.60 19.04
CA VAL A 97 -2.36 4.93 17.97
C VAL A 97 -1.32 5.95 18.42
N PHE A 98 -1.70 6.97 19.21
CA PHE A 98 -0.75 8.00 19.67
C PHE A 98 -0.05 7.67 20.98
N GLY A 99 -0.56 6.68 21.74
CA GLY A 99 0.05 6.20 22.98
C GLY A 99 1.23 5.28 22.74
N ALA A 100 1.28 4.59 21.60
CA ALA A 100 2.47 3.90 21.15
C ALA A 100 3.51 4.94 20.66
N GLN A 101 4.80 4.66 20.83
CA GLN A 101 5.86 5.62 20.44
C GLN A 101 6.13 5.52 18.94
N PRO A 102 6.09 6.63 18.17
CA PRO A 102 6.35 6.57 16.74
C PRO A 102 7.82 6.26 16.49
N VAL A 103 8.07 5.26 15.66
CA VAL A 103 9.37 4.99 15.05
C VAL A 103 9.48 5.86 13.80
N THR A 104 10.68 6.38 13.58
CA THR A 104 11.11 7.13 12.41
C THR A 104 10.68 6.47 11.10
N ASP A 105 10.49 7.28 10.06
CA ASP A 105 10.06 6.89 8.70
C ASP A 105 10.35 5.42 8.33
N LEU A 106 9.30 4.61 8.33
CA LEU A 106 9.28 3.29 7.73
C LEU A 106 9.30 3.44 6.21
N ASN A 107 10.50 3.40 5.62
CA ASN A 107 10.62 3.09 4.21
C ASN A 107 10.66 1.55 4.05
N PRO A 108 9.62 0.90 3.48
CA PRO A 108 9.60 -0.55 3.34
C PRO A 108 10.81 -1.02 2.53
N THR A 109 11.53 -2.00 3.07
CA THR A 109 12.67 -2.58 2.35
C THR A 109 12.19 -3.27 1.07
N PRO A 110 13.02 -3.37 0.02
CA PRO A 110 12.67 -4.11 -1.20
C PRO A 110 12.22 -5.55 -0.92
N GLN A 111 12.74 -6.17 0.15
CA GLN A 111 12.32 -7.50 0.58
C GLN A 111 10.88 -7.51 1.11
N GLN A 112 10.52 -6.57 1.99
CA GLN A 112 9.15 -6.47 2.53
C GLN A 112 8.13 -6.22 1.41
N GLN A 113 8.49 -5.40 0.42
CA GLN A 113 7.64 -5.16 -0.76
C GLN A 113 7.48 -6.44 -1.59
N ALA A 114 8.56 -7.17 -1.83
CA ALA A 114 8.53 -8.44 -2.55
C ALA A 114 7.68 -9.49 -1.81
N GLU A 115 7.83 -9.63 -0.49
CA GLU A 115 7.02 -10.52 0.34
C GLU A 115 5.53 -10.18 0.28
N ALA A 116 5.18 -8.88 0.35
CA ALA A 116 3.81 -8.42 0.25
C ALA A 116 3.19 -8.77 -1.11
N LYS A 117 3.88 -8.46 -2.21
CA LYS A 117 3.43 -8.80 -3.57
C LYS A 117 3.26 -10.30 -3.77
N LEU A 118 4.15 -11.12 -3.19
CA LEU A 118 4.03 -12.58 -3.27
C LEU A 118 2.87 -13.13 -2.43
N LYS A 119 2.60 -12.55 -1.27
CA LYS A 119 1.41 -12.91 -0.46
C LYS A 119 0.11 -12.55 -1.19
N ALA A 120 0.08 -11.41 -1.86
CA ALA A 120 -1.05 -11.03 -2.72
C ALA A 120 -1.21 -12.01 -3.88
N LEU A 121 -0.12 -12.32 -4.61
CA LEU A 121 -0.12 -13.29 -5.70
C LEU A 121 -0.57 -14.70 -5.27
N ALA A 122 -0.21 -15.15 -4.06
CA ALA A 122 -0.68 -16.42 -3.53
C ALA A 122 -2.20 -16.47 -3.33
N SER A 123 -2.82 -15.29 -3.13
CA SER A 123 -4.27 -15.14 -2.93
C SER A 123 -5.05 -14.96 -4.25
N THR A 124 -4.37 -14.70 -5.37
CA THR A 124 -5.00 -14.55 -6.68
C THR A 124 -5.22 -15.90 -7.38
N ARG A 125 -6.10 -15.94 -8.38
CA ARG A 125 -6.32 -17.14 -9.18
C ARG A 125 -5.13 -17.38 -10.11
N PRO A 126 -4.79 -18.65 -10.44
CA PRO A 126 -3.79 -18.91 -11.47
C PRO A 126 -4.19 -18.23 -12.79
N GLY A 127 -3.21 -17.62 -13.47
CA GLY A 127 -3.41 -16.84 -14.70
C GLY A 127 -3.82 -15.38 -14.49
N GLU A 128 -4.13 -14.96 -13.25
CA GLU A 128 -4.41 -13.57 -12.92
C GLU A 128 -3.10 -12.77 -12.76
N TRP A 129 -2.99 -11.66 -13.49
CA TRP A 129 -1.78 -10.84 -13.56
C TRP A 129 -1.81 -9.73 -12.52
N LEU A 130 -0.72 -9.60 -11.77
CA LEU A 130 -0.50 -8.55 -10.79
C LEU A 130 0.74 -7.73 -11.15
N THR A 131 0.67 -6.41 -11.00
CA THR A 131 1.79 -5.51 -11.27
C THR A 131 2.90 -5.69 -10.22
N TRP A 132 4.04 -6.20 -10.65
CA TRP A 132 5.22 -6.28 -9.81
C TRP A 132 5.90 -4.92 -9.66
N LYS A 133 6.08 -4.18 -10.75
CA LYS A 133 6.73 -2.86 -10.71
C LYS A 133 6.48 -2.07 -11.99
N LEU A 134 6.34 -0.75 -11.86
CA LEU A 134 6.29 0.18 -12.99
C LEU A 134 7.67 0.76 -13.31
N TYR A 135 7.90 1.01 -14.58
CA TYR A 135 9.10 1.62 -15.12
C TYR A 135 8.73 2.74 -16.09
N ASP A 136 9.51 3.82 -16.10
CA ASP A 136 9.34 4.88 -17.10
C ASP A 136 9.50 4.35 -18.52
N ARG A 137 8.89 5.05 -19.49
CA ARG A 137 8.94 4.71 -20.93
C ARG A 137 10.35 4.43 -21.45
N GLY A 138 11.34 5.18 -20.99
CA GLY A 138 12.75 5.05 -21.39
C GLY A 138 13.48 3.84 -20.79
N ARG A 139 12.89 3.16 -19.80
CA ARG A 139 13.55 2.10 -19.02
C ARG A 139 13.15 0.69 -19.45
N ARG A 140 12.80 0.50 -20.73
CA ARG A 140 12.37 -0.81 -21.27
C ARG A 140 13.34 -1.94 -20.99
N GLN A 141 14.64 -1.71 -21.18
CA GLN A 141 15.65 -2.75 -20.94
C GLN A 141 15.65 -3.20 -19.47
N LEU A 142 15.50 -2.27 -18.52
CA LEU A 142 15.39 -2.60 -17.09
C LEU A 142 14.11 -3.38 -16.78
N ALA A 143 12.97 -2.98 -17.36
CA ALA A 143 11.72 -3.72 -17.21
C ALA A 143 11.83 -5.17 -17.72
N SER A 144 12.45 -5.36 -18.89
CA SER A 144 12.69 -6.70 -19.46
C SER A 144 13.64 -7.55 -18.62
N VAL A 145 14.71 -6.95 -18.08
CA VAL A 145 15.63 -7.65 -17.16
C VAL A 145 14.89 -8.06 -15.88
N ALA A 146 14.09 -7.16 -15.31
CA ALA A 146 13.32 -7.46 -14.10
C ALA A 146 12.32 -8.60 -14.31
N ALA A 147 11.58 -8.61 -15.44
CA ALA A 147 10.71 -9.73 -15.80
C ALA A 147 11.51 -11.04 -15.91
N ARG A 148 12.66 -11.03 -16.60
CA ARG A 148 13.52 -12.21 -16.69
C ARG A 148 14.01 -12.69 -15.33
N ASP A 149 14.45 -11.78 -14.46
CA ASP A 149 14.97 -12.12 -13.14
C ASP A 149 13.90 -12.70 -12.21
N LEU A 150 12.64 -12.27 -12.36
CA LEU A 150 11.47 -12.87 -11.72
C LEU A 150 11.29 -14.33 -12.17
N ARG A 151 11.18 -14.56 -13.48
CA ARG A 151 10.95 -15.91 -14.04
C ARG A 151 12.11 -16.88 -13.77
N THR A 152 13.34 -16.38 -13.72
CA THR A 152 14.53 -17.20 -13.50
C THR A 152 14.89 -17.42 -12.03
N GLY A 153 14.07 -16.93 -11.09
CA GLY A 153 14.28 -17.16 -9.65
C GLY A 153 15.52 -16.46 -9.07
N LYS A 154 16.01 -15.41 -9.74
CA LYS A 154 17.11 -14.58 -9.23
C LYS A 154 16.67 -13.69 -8.07
N ILE A 155 15.39 -13.32 -8.04
CA ILE A 155 14.81 -12.62 -6.90
C ILE A 155 14.59 -13.61 -5.77
N ALA A 156 15.38 -13.47 -4.69
CA ALA A 156 15.39 -14.42 -3.58
C ALA A 156 14.01 -14.61 -2.92
N ALA A 157 13.21 -13.55 -2.80
CA ALA A 157 11.86 -13.63 -2.26
C ALA A 157 10.97 -14.55 -3.12
N VAL A 158 11.02 -14.41 -4.45
CA VAL A 158 10.27 -15.27 -5.38
C VAL A 158 10.74 -16.72 -5.25
N ARG A 159 12.05 -16.96 -5.31
CA ARG A 159 12.61 -18.31 -5.18
C ARG A 159 12.20 -18.99 -3.87
N LYS A 160 12.19 -18.24 -2.76
CA LYS A 160 11.81 -18.75 -1.44
C LYS A 160 10.30 -18.96 -1.29
N SER A 161 9.47 -18.30 -2.09
CA SER A 161 8.01 -18.43 -2.00
C SER A 161 7.48 -19.79 -2.43
N GLY A 162 8.23 -20.54 -3.24
CA GLY A 162 7.78 -21.81 -3.81
C GLY A 162 6.68 -21.67 -4.88
N LEU A 163 6.26 -20.44 -5.22
CA LEU A 163 5.25 -20.20 -6.24
C LEU A 163 5.83 -20.43 -7.64
N HIS A 164 5.08 -21.15 -8.49
CA HIS A 164 5.34 -21.18 -9.92
C HIS A 164 4.74 -19.93 -10.55
N ILE A 165 5.61 -19.07 -11.08
CA ILE A 165 5.21 -17.78 -11.65
C ILE A 165 5.64 -17.65 -13.11
N ASP A 166 4.83 -16.93 -13.88
CA ASP A 166 5.26 -16.29 -15.11
C ASP A 166 5.37 -14.77 -14.91
N SER A 167 6.05 -14.10 -15.82
CA SER A 167 6.21 -12.65 -15.82
C SER A 167 6.14 -12.09 -17.24
N ARG A 168 5.69 -10.85 -17.38
CA ARG A 168 5.69 -10.15 -18.67
C ARG A 168 5.91 -8.65 -18.48
N VAL A 169 6.16 -7.96 -19.59
CA VAL A 169 6.21 -6.49 -19.63
C VAL A 169 5.07 -6.01 -20.51
N THR A 170 4.19 -5.19 -19.94
CA THR A 170 3.01 -4.64 -20.61
C THR A 170 3.06 -3.12 -20.60
N PRO A 171 2.90 -2.44 -21.74
CA PRO A 171 2.75 -0.98 -21.77
C PRO A 171 1.47 -0.55 -21.05
N THR A 172 1.55 0.50 -20.25
CA THR A 172 0.39 1.14 -19.60
C THR A 172 -0.16 2.27 -20.48
N ALA A 173 -1.39 2.72 -20.19
CA ALA A 173 -2.06 3.77 -20.97
C ALA A 173 -1.32 5.12 -20.96
N ASP A 174 -0.59 5.42 -19.88
CA ASP A 174 0.26 6.60 -19.71
C ASP A 174 1.67 6.45 -20.34
N GLY A 175 1.94 5.32 -20.99
CA GLY A 175 3.21 5.04 -21.67
C GLY A 175 4.34 4.55 -20.77
N ARG A 176 4.09 4.32 -19.47
CA ARG A 176 4.97 3.54 -18.59
C ARG A 176 4.97 2.06 -19.00
N LEU A 177 5.82 1.27 -18.36
CA LEU A 177 5.96 -0.17 -18.58
C LEU A 177 5.71 -0.90 -17.26
N ALA A 178 4.67 -1.72 -17.22
CA ALA A 178 4.38 -2.59 -16.11
C ALA A 178 5.10 -3.93 -16.28
N VAL A 179 5.91 -4.30 -15.31
CA VAL A 179 6.33 -5.68 -15.13
C VAL A 179 5.25 -6.36 -14.31
N GLU A 180 4.61 -7.37 -14.88
CA GLU A 180 3.53 -8.12 -14.25
C GLU A 180 3.98 -9.55 -13.96
N ILE A 181 3.36 -10.17 -12.96
CA ILE A 181 3.55 -11.57 -12.60
C ILE A 181 2.19 -12.26 -12.44
N ALA A 182 2.15 -13.55 -12.78
CA ALA A 182 0.97 -14.39 -12.60
C ALA A 182 1.38 -15.75 -12.06
N ARG A 183 0.53 -16.34 -11.21
CA ARG A 183 0.71 -17.71 -10.76
C ARG A 183 0.30 -18.67 -11.88
N THR A 184 1.09 -19.70 -12.14
CA THR A 184 0.81 -20.67 -13.22
C THR A 184 0.11 -21.94 -12.72
N ALA A 185 0.10 -22.19 -11.40
CA ALA A 185 -0.55 -23.34 -10.76
C ALA A 185 -1.11 -23.00 -9.36
#